data_AF-W9QSE6-F1
#
_entry.id   AF-W9QSE6-F1
#
_cell.length_a   1.000
_cell.length_b   1.000
_cell.length_c   1.000
_cell.angle_alpha   90.00
_cell.angle_beta   90.00
_cell.angle_gamma   90.00
#
_symmetry.space_group_name_H-M   'P 1'
#
loop_
_entity.id
_entity.type
_entity.pdbx_description
1 polymer ?
#
loop_
_entity_poly.entity_id
_entity_poly.type
_entity_poly.pdbx_seq_one_letter_code
_entity_poly.pdbx_strand_id
1 'polypeptide(L)'
;MFRVMEDQYGTHVFGKLVECCNSSQLLFLVAKITLNTQTFVGSLYSKPGANSAKGLIKVLKNSALVYEITSILSSKFVELMSDRIASNVILQCLGILNASQNQKSASHVIEKCLMTFGTKDVLEELVSFDKLWQIAGDQYGNYVIKRALQIGKSTNSRFYQELLERLEQDKDKFRTSYGMNVYNMVVTGVI
;
A
#
# COMPACT_ATOMS: atom_id res chain seq x y z
N MET A 1 -8.88 21.74 -0.89
CA MET A 1 -8.68 20.45 -1.57
C MET A 1 -8.93 19.31 -0.60
N PHE A 2 -8.05 19.06 0.37
CA PHE A 2 -8.18 17.93 1.31
C PHE A 2 -9.51 17.93 2.09
N ARG A 3 -9.97 19.09 2.58
CA ARG A 3 -11.32 19.21 3.19
C ARG A 3 -12.46 18.72 2.29
N VAL A 4 -12.35 18.92 0.98
CA VAL A 4 -13.35 18.45 0.00
C VAL A 4 -13.18 16.95 -0.23
N MET A 5 -11.95 16.45 -0.26
CA MET A 5 -11.68 15.02 -0.41
C MET A 5 -12.22 14.18 0.77
N GLU A 6 -12.16 14.72 1.98
CA GLU A 6 -12.56 14.05 3.22
C GLU A 6 -14.05 14.21 3.54
N ASP A 7 -14.75 15.10 2.85
CA ASP A 7 -16.19 15.29 3.02
C ASP A 7 -16.99 14.22 2.26
N GLN A 8 -18.03 13.67 2.89
CA GLN A 8 -18.86 12.60 2.34
C GLN A 8 -19.61 12.99 1.05
N TYR A 9 -19.91 14.28 0.86
CA TYR A 9 -20.49 14.82 -0.37
C TYR A 9 -19.40 15.38 -1.29
N GLY A 10 -18.39 16.01 -0.69
CA GLY A 10 -17.24 16.60 -1.37
C GLY A 10 -16.42 15.59 -2.17
N THR A 11 -16.30 14.33 -1.73
CA THR A 11 -15.58 13.29 -2.49
C THR A 11 -16.15 13.09 -3.90
N HIS A 12 -17.48 13.16 -4.04
CA HIS A 12 -18.12 13.04 -5.35
C HIS A 12 -17.83 14.26 -6.23
N VAL A 13 -17.89 15.46 -5.65
CA VAL A 13 -17.55 16.72 -6.34
C VAL A 13 -16.08 16.72 -6.76
N PHE A 14 -15.19 16.27 -5.88
CA PHE A 14 -13.77 16.14 -6.17
C PHE A 14 -13.52 15.17 -7.32
N GLY A 15 -14.15 14.00 -7.32
CA GLY A 15 -14.06 13.04 -8.42
C GLY A 15 -14.45 13.65 -9.76
N LYS A 16 -15.58 14.37 -9.80
CA LYS A 16 -16.03 15.09 -11.01
C LYS A 16 -15.11 16.22 -11.43
N LEU A 17 -14.59 16.98 -10.48
CA LEU A 17 -13.61 18.03 -10.75
C LEU A 17 -12.36 17.45 -11.43
N VAL A 18 -11.81 16.36 -10.90
CA VAL A 18 -10.62 15.73 -11.44
C VAL A 18 -10.86 15.14 -12.84
N GLU A 19 -12.05 14.56 -13.08
CA GLU A 19 -12.45 14.08 -14.42
C GLU A 19 -12.50 15.20 -15.48
N CYS A 20 -12.74 16.44 -15.07
CA CYS A 20 -12.80 17.60 -15.97
C CYS A 20 -11.46 18.37 -16.08
N CYS A 21 -10.42 18.00 -15.33
CA CYS A 21 -9.15 18.71 -15.35
C CYS A 21 -8.34 18.43 -16.62
N ASN A 22 -7.76 19.48 -17.20
CA ASN A 22 -6.73 19.35 -18.23
C ASN A 22 -5.34 19.05 -17.64
N SER A 23 -4.34 18.80 -18.48
CA SER A 23 -2.98 18.46 -18.05
C SER A 23 -2.35 19.47 -17.10
N SER A 24 -2.52 20.78 -17.33
CA SER A 24 -1.97 21.83 -16.48
C SER A 24 -2.65 21.90 -15.11
N GLN A 25 -3.97 21.67 -15.08
CA GLN A 25 -4.74 21.61 -13.84
C GLN A 25 -4.41 20.36 -13.02
N LEU A 26 -4.25 19.21 -13.68
CA LEU A 26 -3.79 17.97 -13.04
C LEU A 26 -2.39 18.13 -12.47
N LEU A 27 -1.47 18.78 -13.20
CA LEU A 27 -0.13 19.09 -12.71
C LEU A 27 -0.19 19.96 -11.44
N PHE A 28 -1.00 21.01 -11.43
CA PHE A 28 -1.16 21.86 -10.24
C PHE A 28 -1.77 21.11 -9.05
N LEU A 29 -2.72 20.20 -9.32
CA LEU A 29 -3.34 19.38 -8.30
C LEU A 29 -2.34 18.39 -7.68
N VAL A 30 -1.55 17.72 -8.50
CA VAL A 30 -0.48 16.81 -8.04
C VAL A 30 0.60 17.59 -7.30
N ALA A 31 1.03 18.76 -7.79
CA ALA A 31 1.98 19.61 -7.07
C ALA A 31 1.49 20.00 -5.67
N LYS A 32 0.19 20.30 -5.51
CA LYS A 32 -0.40 20.55 -4.19
C LYS A 32 -0.38 19.32 -3.29
N ILE A 33 -0.58 18.13 -3.84
CA ILE A 33 -0.47 16.87 -3.10
C ILE A 33 0.97 16.62 -2.67
N THR A 34 1.94 16.76 -3.56
CA THR A 34 3.38 16.59 -3.27
C THR A 34 3.87 17.57 -2.21
N LEU A 35 3.34 18.81 -2.19
CA LEU A 35 3.65 19.79 -1.12
C LEU A 35 2.98 19.48 0.22
N ASN A 36 1.98 18.59 0.25
CA ASN A 36 1.17 18.28 1.44
C ASN A 36 1.02 16.77 1.63
N THR A 37 2.11 16.03 1.43
CA THR A 37 2.14 14.56 1.47
C THR A 37 1.49 13.99 2.73
N GLN A 38 1.81 14.53 3.91
CA GLN A 38 1.25 14.04 5.18
C GLN A 38 -0.27 14.19 5.25
N THR A 39 -0.81 15.32 4.78
CA THR A 39 -2.25 15.57 4.74
C THR A 39 -2.94 14.67 3.72
N PHE A 40 -2.31 14.45 2.56
CA PHE A 40 -2.83 13.51 1.56
C PHE A 40 -2.87 12.08 2.11
N VAL A 41 -1.78 11.60 2.72
CA VAL A 41 -1.69 10.28 3.37
C VAL A 41 -2.73 10.15 4.48
N GLY A 42 -2.87 11.17 5.34
CA GLY A 42 -3.89 11.20 6.40
C GLY A 42 -5.31 11.02 5.87
N SER A 43 -5.62 11.60 4.70
CA SER A 43 -6.95 11.46 4.10
C SER A 43 -7.29 10.03 3.66
N LEU A 44 -6.27 9.18 3.41
CA LEU A 44 -6.46 7.80 2.92
C LEU A 44 -7.07 6.87 3.96
N TYR A 45 -6.96 7.22 5.25
CA TYR A 45 -7.59 6.50 6.36
C TYR A 45 -9.10 6.74 6.46
N SER A 46 -9.64 7.68 5.68
CA SER A 46 -11.07 7.96 5.61
C SER A 46 -11.68 7.37 4.33
N LYS A 47 -12.91 6.85 4.41
CA LYS A 47 -13.61 6.33 3.22
C LYS A 47 -13.77 7.39 2.11
N PRO A 48 -14.17 8.66 2.40
CA PRO A 48 -14.26 9.70 1.37
C PRO A 48 -12.88 10.06 0.80
N GLY A 49 -11.86 10.24 1.64
CA GLY A 49 -10.51 10.59 1.17
C GLY A 49 -9.89 9.49 0.32
N ALA A 50 -10.03 8.22 0.74
CA ALA A 50 -9.63 7.07 -0.07
C ALA A 50 -10.36 7.02 -1.42
N ASN A 51 -11.67 7.29 -1.47
CA ASN A 51 -12.42 7.34 -2.72
C ASN A 51 -11.94 8.48 -3.64
N SER A 52 -11.67 9.64 -3.07
CA SER A 52 -11.10 10.79 -3.78
C SER A 52 -9.72 10.46 -4.38
N ALA A 53 -8.84 9.83 -3.60
CA ALA A 53 -7.52 9.38 -4.07
C ALA A 53 -7.63 8.34 -5.19
N LYS A 54 -8.53 7.35 -5.04
CA LYS A 54 -8.81 6.33 -6.06
C LYS A 54 -9.32 6.95 -7.37
N GLY A 55 -10.20 7.95 -7.28
CA GLY A 55 -10.68 8.73 -8.43
C GLY A 55 -9.54 9.47 -9.14
N LEU A 56 -8.66 10.11 -8.37
CA LEU A 56 -7.48 10.78 -8.90
C LEU A 56 -6.54 9.82 -9.63
N ILE A 57 -6.16 8.71 -9.00
CA ILE A 57 -5.26 7.71 -9.59
C ILE A 57 -5.84 7.16 -10.90
N LYS A 58 -7.16 6.95 -10.95
CA LYS A 58 -7.85 6.49 -12.17
C LYS A 58 -7.72 7.48 -13.33
N VAL A 59 -7.78 8.78 -13.08
CA VAL A 59 -7.59 9.82 -14.11
C VAL A 59 -6.13 9.92 -14.50
N LEU A 60 -5.21 9.80 -13.54
CA LEU A 60 -3.76 9.91 -13.78
C LEU A 60 -3.14 8.68 -14.44
N LYS A 61 -3.84 7.55 -14.55
CA LYS A 61 -3.26 6.25 -14.95
C LYS A 61 -2.38 6.23 -16.21
N ASN A 62 -2.65 7.11 -17.17
CA ASN A 62 -1.91 7.21 -18.45
C ASN A 62 -0.99 8.45 -18.49
N SER A 63 -0.85 9.16 -17.39
CA SER A 63 -0.03 10.35 -17.23
C SER A 63 1.22 10.04 -16.41
N ALA A 64 2.35 10.66 -16.74
CA ALA A 64 3.57 10.58 -15.92
C ALA A 64 3.35 11.05 -14.47
N LEU A 65 2.34 11.89 -14.23
CA LEU A 65 1.96 12.34 -12.89
C LEU A 65 1.52 11.22 -11.94
N VAL A 66 1.14 10.04 -12.47
CA VAL A 66 0.84 8.89 -11.62
C VAL A 66 2.05 8.46 -10.79
N TYR A 67 3.27 8.67 -11.29
CA TYR A 67 4.50 8.29 -10.58
C TYR A 67 4.73 9.14 -9.33
N GLU A 68 4.32 10.41 -9.33
CA GLU A 68 4.37 11.28 -8.15
C GLU A 68 3.47 10.74 -7.04
N ILE A 69 2.22 10.41 -7.39
CA ILE A 69 1.27 9.82 -6.43
C ILE A 69 1.74 8.43 -5.97
N THR A 70 2.26 7.63 -6.90
CA THR A 70 2.78 6.29 -6.59
C THR A 70 3.94 6.39 -5.61
N SER A 71 4.91 7.29 -5.85
CA SER A 71 6.06 7.52 -4.96
C SER A 71 5.63 7.87 -3.54
N ILE A 72 4.64 8.76 -3.40
CA ILE A 72 4.04 9.10 -2.09
C ILE A 72 3.47 7.86 -1.41
N LEU A 73 2.67 7.06 -2.13
CA LEU A 73 2.07 5.84 -1.59
C LEU A 73 3.12 4.78 -1.22
N SER A 74 4.18 4.65 -2.03
CA SER A 74 5.32 3.74 -1.77
C SER A 74 6.01 4.07 -0.45
N SER A 75 6.24 5.37 -0.19
CA SER A 75 6.96 5.83 1.01
C SER A 75 6.23 5.55 2.34
N LYS A 76 4.97 5.14 2.26
CA LYS A 76 4.09 4.82 3.38
C LYS A 76 3.42 3.46 3.19
N PHE A 77 4.03 2.58 2.40
CA PHE A 77 3.40 1.35 1.94
C PHE A 77 2.99 0.47 3.12
N VAL A 78 3.90 0.26 4.08
CA VAL A 78 3.67 -0.61 5.24
C VAL A 78 2.58 -0.03 6.14
N GLU A 79 2.64 1.28 6.39
CA GLU A 79 1.65 2.02 7.18
C GLU A 79 0.24 1.88 6.56
N LEU A 80 0.11 2.16 5.26
CA LEU A 80 -1.16 2.13 4.53
C LEU A 80 -1.73 0.72 4.39
N MET A 81 -0.87 -0.29 4.21
CA MET A 81 -1.29 -1.69 4.11
C MET A 81 -1.83 -2.26 5.43
N SER A 82 -1.45 -1.66 6.57
CA SER A 82 -1.95 -2.08 7.90
C SER A 82 -3.40 -1.62 8.18
N ASP A 83 -3.91 -0.67 7.40
CA ASP A 83 -5.27 -0.14 7.55
C ASP A 83 -6.27 -0.73 6.54
N ARG A 84 -7.49 -0.98 7.00
CA ARG A 84 -8.54 -1.61 6.20
C ARG A 84 -9.03 -0.73 5.05
N ILE A 85 -9.01 0.59 5.20
CA ILE A 85 -9.49 1.53 4.19
C ILE A 85 -8.34 1.90 3.25
N ALA A 86 -7.20 2.29 3.81
CA ALA A 86 -6.04 2.77 3.07
C ALA A 86 -5.42 1.68 2.19
N SER A 87 -5.38 0.43 2.64
CA SER A 87 -4.89 -0.71 1.85
C SER A 87 -5.62 -0.85 0.50
N ASN A 88 -6.92 -0.52 0.43
CA ASN A 88 -7.66 -0.55 -0.83
C ASN A 88 -7.16 0.48 -1.86
N VAL A 89 -6.59 1.60 -1.41
CA VAL A 89 -5.99 2.61 -2.31
C VAL A 89 -4.72 2.06 -2.94
N ILE A 90 -3.87 1.40 -2.14
CA ILE A 90 -2.65 0.73 -2.59
C ILE A 90 -2.98 -0.37 -3.61
N LEU A 91 -3.90 -1.26 -3.26
CA LEU A 91 -4.31 -2.37 -4.12
C LEU A 91 -4.87 -1.87 -5.47
N GLN A 92 -5.68 -0.80 -5.44
CA GLN A 92 -6.19 -0.21 -6.68
C GLN A 92 -5.10 0.48 -7.50
N CYS A 93 -4.20 1.23 -6.86
CA CYS A 93 -3.11 1.92 -7.54
C CYS A 93 -2.30 0.93 -8.41
N LEU A 94 -2.00 -0.24 -7.86
CA LEU A 94 -1.24 -1.27 -8.57
C LEU A 94 -2.06 -2.00 -9.63
N GLY A 95 -3.34 -2.25 -9.39
CA GLY A 95 -4.22 -2.78 -10.43
C GLY A 95 -4.30 -1.85 -11.65
N ILE A 96 -4.25 -0.53 -11.41
CA ILE A 96 -4.24 0.49 -12.45
C ILE A 96 -2.90 0.54 -13.18
N LEU A 97 -1.77 0.56 -12.46
CA LEU A 97 -0.43 0.60 -13.04
C LEU A 97 -0.07 -0.66 -13.84
N ASN A 98 -0.79 -1.77 -13.62
CA ASN A 98 -0.52 -3.07 -14.23
C ASN A 98 -1.68 -3.57 -15.12
N ALA A 99 -2.39 -2.66 -15.80
CA ALA A 99 -3.56 -2.96 -16.65
C ALA A 99 -3.35 -3.99 -17.80
N SER A 100 -2.25 -4.74 -17.82
CA SER A 100 -2.01 -5.89 -18.70
C SER A 100 -2.47 -7.25 -18.15
N GLN A 101 -2.91 -7.36 -16.89
CA GLN A 101 -3.33 -8.67 -16.34
C GLN A 101 -4.55 -8.55 -15.41
N ASN A 102 -5.61 -9.29 -15.73
CA ASN A 102 -6.83 -9.50 -14.93
C ASN A 102 -6.54 -10.18 -13.58
N GLN A 103 -5.82 -9.54 -12.67
CA GLN A 103 -5.40 -10.13 -11.40
C GLN A 103 -6.47 -9.92 -10.33
N LYS A 104 -7.48 -10.80 -10.31
CA LYS A 104 -8.61 -10.79 -9.37
C LYS A 104 -8.27 -11.28 -7.95
N SER A 105 -7.00 -11.52 -7.62
CA SER A 105 -6.61 -12.03 -6.30
C SER A 105 -5.64 -11.09 -5.57
N ALA A 106 -5.89 -10.89 -4.28
CA ALA A 106 -5.12 -9.98 -3.44
C ALA A 106 -3.64 -10.37 -3.36
N SER A 107 -3.31 -11.66 -3.42
CA SER A 107 -1.93 -12.15 -3.38
C SER A 107 -1.10 -11.66 -4.57
N HIS A 108 -1.65 -11.67 -5.78
CA HIS A 108 -0.91 -11.25 -6.98
C HIS A 108 -0.72 -9.73 -7.03
N VAL A 109 -1.70 -8.97 -6.54
CA VAL A 109 -1.58 -7.51 -6.41
C VAL A 109 -0.45 -7.18 -5.42
N ILE A 110 -0.35 -7.94 -4.32
CA ILE A 110 0.69 -7.77 -3.30
C ILE A 110 2.08 -8.15 -3.78
N GLU A 111 2.20 -9.27 -4.52
CA GLU A 111 3.44 -9.64 -5.19
C GLU A 111 3.93 -8.50 -6.10
N LYS A 112 3.00 -7.88 -6.82
CA LYS A 112 3.31 -6.75 -7.69
C LYS A 112 3.60 -5.47 -6.91
N CYS A 113 2.94 -5.21 -5.75
CA CYS A 113 3.30 -4.10 -4.84
C CYS A 113 4.81 -4.15 -4.57
N LEU A 114 5.27 -5.29 -4.09
CA LEU A 114 6.63 -5.46 -3.60
C LEU A 114 7.67 -5.37 -4.72
N MET A 115 7.32 -5.78 -5.94
CA MET A 115 8.16 -5.59 -7.12
C MET A 115 8.20 -4.14 -7.59
N THR A 116 7.07 -3.42 -7.53
CA THR A 116 6.95 -2.04 -8.05
C THR A 116 7.57 -1.01 -7.09
N PHE A 117 7.41 -1.19 -5.78
CA PHE A 117 7.84 -0.21 -4.78
C PHE A 117 9.31 -0.35 -4.35
N GLY A 118 10.02 -1.36 -4.86
CA GLY A 118 11.40 -1.65 -4.46
C GLY A 118 11.43 -2.56 -3.25
N THR A 119 11.81 -3.83 -3.47
CA THR A 119 11.83 -4.86 -2.42
C THR A 119 12.65 -4.45 -1.19
N LYS A 120 13.79 -3.77 -1.40
CA LYS A 120 14.70 -3.41 -0.31
C LYS A 120 14.05 -2.40 0.65
N ASP A 121 13.39 -1.38 0.10
CA ASP A 121 12.78 -0.31 0.87
C ASP A 121 11.61 -0.84 1.70
N VAL A 122 10.83 -1.76 1.13
CA VAL A 122 9.73 -2.40 1.88
C VAL A 122 10.23 -3.35 2.97
N LEU A 123 11.32 -4.10 2.74
CA LEU A 123 11.90 -4.95 3.79
C LEU A 123 12.42 -4.14 4.96
N GLU A 124 13.10 -3.03 4.69
CA GLU A 124 13.60 -2.10 5.71
C GLU A 124 12.46 -1.44 6.49
N GLU A 125 11.40 -1.03 5.79
CA GLU A 125 10.20 -0.45 6.41
C GLU A 125 9.46 -1.46 7.29
N LEU A 126 9.29 -2.71 6.82
CA LEU A 126 8.66 -3.79 7.58
C LEU A 126 9.45 -4.13 8.84
N VAL A 127 10.77 -4.22 8.73
CA VAL A 127 11.66 -4.44 9.86
C VAL A 127 11.55 -3.32 10.88
N SER A 128 11.34 -2.08 10.44
CA SER A 128 11.22 -0.91 11.32
C SER A 128 9.81 -0.73 11.90
N PHE A 129 8.81 -1.48 11.43
CA PHE A 129 7.42 -1.26 11.81
C PHE A 129 7.06 -1.92 13.15
N ASP A 130 6.75 -1.08 14.15
CA ASP A 130 6.47 -1.50 15.53
C ASP A 130 5.42 -2.59 15.66
N LYS A 131 4.35 -2.52 14.85
CA LYS A 131 3.21 -3.42 14.93
C LYS A 131 3.20 -4.43 13.78
N LEU A 132 4.37 -4.97 13.44
CA LEU A 132 4.54 -5.95 12.36
C LEU A 132 3.55 -7.12 12.45
N TRP A 133 3.24 -7.59 13.67
CA TRP A 133 2.23 -8.61 13.92
C TRP A 133 0.82 -8.23 13.45
N GLN A 134 0.46 -6.94 13.43
CA GLN A 134 -0.83 -6.50 12.88
C GLN A 134 -0.90 -6.74 11.38
N ILE A 135 0.21 -6.50 10.67
CA ILE A 135 0.31 -6.76 9.23
C ILE A 135 0.30 -8.28 9.00
N ALA A 136 1.07 -9.04 9.77
CA ALA A 136 1.08 -10.50 9.68
C ALA A 136 -0.31 -11.13 9.92
N GLY A 137 -1.13 -10.52 10.79
CA GLY A 137 -2.48 -10.98 11.11
C GLY A 137 -3.59 -10.37 10.25
N ASP A 138 -3.29 -9.41 9.38
CA ASP A 138 -4.27 -8.74 8.51
C ASP A 138 -4.63 -9.60 7.29
N GLN A 139 -5.86 -9.45 6.77
CA GLN A 139 -6.39 -10.22 5.64
C GLN A 139 -5.62 -10.02 4.31
N TYR A 140 -4.93 -8.89 4.15
CA TYR A 140 -4.06 -8.58 3.02
C TYR A 140 -2.60 -8.51 3.45
N GLY A 141 -2.31 -7.90 4.61
CA GLY A 141 -0.95 -7.78 5.15
C GLY A 141 -0.21 -9.12 5.28
N ASN A 142 -0.91 -10.22 5.59
CA ASN A 142 -0.28 -11.55 5.70
C ASN A 142 0.45 -11.97 4.41
N TYR A 143 -0.08 -11.61 3.24
CA TYR A 143 0.55 -11.89 1.96
C TYR A 143 1.77 -11.00 1.72
N VAL A 144 1.77 -9.77 2.26
CA VAL A 144 2.91 -8.86 2.21
C VAL A 144 4.07 -9.46 2.98
N ILE A 145 3.81 -9.92 4.21
CA ILE A 145 4.83 -10.55 5.07
C ILE A 145 5.37 -11.83 4.45
N LYS A 146 4.48 -12.72 4.02
CA LYS A 146 4.87 -13.96 3.34
C LYS A 146 5.81 -13.68 2.17
N ARG A 147 5.46 -12.70 1.33
CA ARG A 147 6.25 -12.38 0.16
C ARG A 147 7.56 -11.67 0.52
N ALA A 148 7.54 -10.76 1.49
CA ALA A 148 8.74 -10.13 2.04
C ALA A 148 9.74 -11.19 2.53
N LEU A 149 9.29 -12.20 3.28
CA LEU A 149 10.12 -13.33 3.71
C LEU A 149 10.71 -14.11 2.53
N GLN A 150 9.89 -14.44 1.53
CA GLN A 150 10.35 -15.15 0.33
C GLN A 150 11.42 -14.38 -0.44
N ILE A 151 11.20 -13.08 -0.67
CA ILE A 151 12.17 -12.28 -1.42
C ILE A 151 13.42 -12.03 -0.57
N GLY A 152 13.27 -11.74 0.73
CA GLY A 152 14.39 -11.59 1.65
C GLY A 152 15.30 -12.82 1.63
N LYS A 153 14.71 -14.01 1.66
CA LYS A 153 15.42 -15.30 1.54
C LYS A 153 16.10 -15.46 0.17
N SER A 154 15.36 -15.26 -0.93
CA SER A 154 15.89 -15.50 -2.27
C SER A 154 16.98 -14.52 -2.69
N THR A 155 16.96 -13.31 -2.13
CA THR A 155 17.93 -12.25 -2.41
C THR A 155 19.08 -12.20 -1.39
N ASN A 156 19.06 -13.09 -0.38
CA ASN A 156 19.98 -13.06 0.75
C ASN A 156 20.07 -11.66 1.40
N SER A 157 18.92 -11.01 1.54
CA SER A 157 18.82 -9.66 2.10
C SER A 157 19.22 -9.65 3.56
N ARG A 158 20.00 -8.64 3.98
CA ARG A 158 20.38 -8.44 5.40
C ARG A 158 19.16 -8.32 6.32
N PHE A 159 18.04 -7.83 5.81
CA PHE A 159 16.80 -7.61 6.56
C PHE A 159 15.98 -8.89 6.76
N TYR A 160 16.32 -9.99 6.10
CA TYR A 160 15.56 -11.24 6.17
C TYR A 160 15.58 -11.85 7.58
N GLN A 161 16.77 -11.95 8.19
CA GLN A 161 16.90 -12.51 9.54
C GLN A 161 16.23 -11.61 10.58
N GLU A 162 16.42 -10.30 10.47
CA GLU A 162 15.80 -9.33 11.38
C GLU A 162 14.26 -9.37 11.29
N LEU A 163 13.72 -9.50 10.08
CA LEU A 163 12.28 -9.66 9.87
C LEU A 163 11.75 -10.95 10.51
N LEU A 164 12.47 -12.07 10.37
CA LEU A 164 12.11 -13.34 11.00
C LEU A 164 12.13 -13.26 12.51
N GLU A 165 13.19 -12.70 13.10
CA GLU A 165 13.32 -12.56 14.55
C GLU A 165 12.18 -11.73 15.13
N ARG A 166 11.81 -10.61 14.49
CA ARG A 166 10.67 -9.79 14.92
C ARG A 166 9.34 -10.53 14.83
N LEU A 167 9.12 -11.31 13.76
CA LEU A 167 7.91 -12.12 13.63
C LEU A 167 7.85 -13.26 14.65
N GLU A 168 8.98 -13.88 14.96
CA GLU A 168 9.09 -14.95 15.95
C GLU A 168 8.78 -14.43 17.37
N GLN A 169 9.28 -13.22 17.72
CA GLN A 169 9.01 -12.57 19.01
C GLN A 169 7.51 -12.33 19.26
N ASP A 170 6.76 -12.01 18.22
CA ASP A 170 5.34 -11.66 18.30
C ASP A 170 4.40 -12.73 17.72
N LYS A 171 4.90 -13.95 17.46
CA LYS A 171 4.17 -14.99 16.70
C LYS A 171 2.77 -15.32 17.21
N ASP A 172 2.59 -15.29 18.53
CA ASP A 172 1.29 -15.59 19.14
C ASP A 172 0.25 -14.49 18.88
N LYS A 173 0.67 -13.24 18.62
CA LYS A 173 -0.22 -12.10 18.38
C LYS A 173 -0.93 -12.17 17.02
N PHE A 174 -0.36 -12.89 16.06
CA PHE A 174 -0.93 -13.04 14.71
C PHE A 174 -1.40 -14.45 14.39
N ARG A 175 -1.69 -15.26 15.43
CA ARG A 175 -2.31 -16.58 15.29
C ARG A 175 -3.82 -16.47 14.99
N THR A 176 -4.15 -15.80 13.89
CA THR A 176 -5.51 -15.53 13.42
C THR A 176 -5.83 -16.36 12.18
N SER A 177 -7.10 -16.38 11.74
CA SER A 177 -7.50 -17.05 10.48
C SER A 177 -6.70 -16.57 9.27
N TYR A 178 -6.28 -15.31 9.25
CA TYR A 178 -5.47 -14.75 8.17
C TYR A 178 -3.97 -14.94 8.40
N GLY A 179 -3.49 -14.80 9.64
CA GLY A 179 -2.06 -14.86 9.95
C GLY A 179 -1.47 -16.26 10.10
N MET A 180 -2.28 -17.33 10.11
CA MET A 180 -1.77 -18.70 10.21
C MET A 180 -0.78 -19.07 9.11
N ASN A 181 -0.88 -18.48 7.91
CA ASN A 181 0.07 -18.77 6.84
C ASN A 181 1.48 -18.23 7.16
N VAL A 182 1.60 -17.02 7.71
CA VAL A 182 2.85 -16.42 8.17
C VAL A 182 3.35 -17.17 9.40
N TYR A 183 2.48 -17.47 10.37
CA TYR A 183 2.84 -18.22 11.57
C TYR A 183 3.49 -19.56 11.22
N ASN A 184 2.89 -20.31 10.29
CA ASN A 184 3.43 -21.60 9.87
C ASN A 184 4.79 -21.43 9.20
N MET A 185 5.02 -20.40 8.38
CA MET A 185 6.32 -20.14 7.75
C MET A 185 7.41 -19.84 8.79
N VAL A 186 7.07 -19.03 9.79
CA VAL A 186 7.97 -18.61 10.87
C VAL A 186 8.35 -19.81 11.75
N VAL A 187 7.38 -20.62 12.18
CA VAL A 187 7.61 -21.77 13.08
C VAL A 187 8.26 -22.97 12.38
N THR A 188 7.90 -23.25 11.12
CA THR A 188 8.42 -24.44 10.41
C THR A 188 9.74 -24.17 9.68
N GLY A 189 10.11 -22.89 9.49
CA GLY A 189 11.23 -22.49 8.64
C GLY A 189 11.02 -22.75 7.14
N VAL A 190 9.83 -23.24 6.74
CA VAL A 190 9.47 -23.47 5.35
C VAL A 190 8.92 -22.18 4.77
N ILE A 191 9.80 -21.47 4.06
CA ILE A 191 9.56 -20.18 3.40
C ILE A 191 9.73 -20.34 1.90
#